data_AF-A0A358HUG0-F1
#
_entry.id   AF-A0A358HUG0-F1
#
_cell.length_a   1.000
_cell.length_b   1.000
_cell.length_c   1.000
_cell.angle_alpha   90.00
_cell.angle_beta   90.00
_cell.angle_gamma   90.00
#
_symmetry.space_group_name_H-M   'P 1'
#
loop_
_entity.id
_entity.type
_entity.pdbx_description
1 polymer ?
#
loop_
_entity_poly.entity_id
_entity_poly.type
_entity_poly.pdbx_seq_one_letter_code
_entity_poly.pdbx_strand_id
1 'polypeptide(L)'
;YLKVRDDFHERGYRILIDNLTVESLSFVDRKRLKADFIKVAWREEMTDNVIRKKYGEMDNLVKNSGRERVILCRCDSPTAIKFGQSLGITLFQGRYIDQMIARQRRAKRAAKAGQKPAAAKPAAPKPTS
;
A
#
# COMPACT_ATOMS: atom_id res chain seq x y z
N TYR A 1 15.94 6.68 21.86
CA TYR A 1 15.63 6.61 20.41
C TYR A 1 16.86 6.34 19.57
N LEU A 2 17.87 7.22 19.51
CA LEU A 2 18.99 7.10 18.56
C LEU A 2 19.79 5.80 18.66
N LYS A 3 20.19 5.35 19.87
CA LYS A 3 20.93 4.08 20.06
C LYS A 3 20.11 2.86 19.63
N VAL A 4 18.89 2.72 20.17
CA VAL A 4 17.97 1.62 19.82
C VAL A 4 17.68 1.58 18.31
N ARG A 5 17.52 2.75 17.68
CA ARG A 5 17.34 2.86 16.23
C ARG A 5 18.53 2.26 15.47
N ASP A 6 19.75 2.67 15.84
CA ASP A 6 20.96 2.23 15.16
C ASP A 6 21.15 0.70 15.35
N ASP A 7 20.89 0.16 16.55
CA ASP A 7 20.91 -1.29 16.81
C ASP A 7 19.91 -2.08 15.95
N PHE A 8 18.71 -1.51 15.72
CA PHE A 8 17.69 -2.14 14.88
C PHE A 8 18.09 -2.11 13.40
N HIS A 9 18.68 -1.01 12.94
CA HIS A 9 19.20 -0.90 11.58
C HIS A 9 20.36 -1.86 11.32
N GLU A 10 21.29 -2.02 12.28
CA GLU A 10 22.39 -2.98 12.19
C GLU A 10 21.90 -4.42 12.06
N ARG A 11 20.74 -4.73 12.66
CA ARG A 11 20.07 -6.04 12.54
C ARG A 11 19.22 -6.18 11.27
N GLY A 12 19.19 -5.16 10.41
CA GLY A 12 18.46 -5.17 9.14
C GLY A 12 16.97 -4.83 9.25
N TYR A 13 16.49 -4.38 10.42
CA TYR A 13 15.10 -3.91 10.55
C TYR A 13 14.91 -2.55 9.87
N ARG A 14 13.69 -2.30 9.40
CA ARG A 14 13.28 -1.00 8.87
C ARG A 14 12.38 -0.28 9.86
N ILE A 15 12.52 1.04 9.92
CA ILE A 15 11.85 1.88 10.92
C ILE A 15 10.78 2.71 10.23
N LEU A 16 9.57 2.61 10.77
CA LEU A 16 8.41 3.36 10.32
C LEU A 16 8.01 4.37 11.39
N ILE A 17 7.78 5.61 10.98
CA ILE A 17 7.07 6.59 11.82
C ILE A 17 5.58 6.46 11.48
N ASP A 18 4.80 5.98 12.45
CA ASP A 18 3.35 5.85 12.31
C ASP A 18 2.62 7.06 12.92
N ASN A 19 1.32 7.13 12.64
CA ASN A 19 0.38 8.11 13.16
C ASN A 19 0.72 9.58 12.82
N LEU A 20 1.27 9.80 11.62
CA LEU A 20 1.47 11.16 11.11
C LEU A 20 0.19 11.72 10.49
N THR A 21 -0.16 12.93 10.92
CA THR A 21 -1.15 13.78 10.26
C THR A 21 -0.45 14.79 9.38
N VAL A 22 -1.14 15.38 8.40
CA VAL A 22 -0.56 16.39 7.50
C VAL A 22 0.05 17.57 8.27
N GLU A 23 -0.58 17.97 9.36
CA GLU A 23 -0.13 19.07 10.23
C GLU A 23 1.16 18.72 10.98
N SER A 24 1.31 17.45 11.39
CA SER A 24 2.53 16.99 12.07
C SER A 24 3.74 16.87 11.13
N LEU A 25 3.50 16.79 9.81
CA LEU A 25 4.54 16.55 8.82
C LEU A 25 5.60 17.65 8.76
N SER A 26 5.18 18.90 8.96
CA SER A 26 6.08 20.06 8.97
C SER A 26 7.15 19.97 10.07
N PHE A 27 6.89 19.17 11.10
CA PHE A 27 7.76 19.01 12.27
C PHE A 27 8.61 17.73 12.19
N VAL A 28 8.41 16.87 11.19
CA VAL A 28 9.07 15.56 11.09
C VAL A 28 10.15 15.59 10.01
N ASP A 29 11.41 15.66 10.43
CA ASP A 29 12.55 15.43 9.56
C ASP A 29 12.89 13.93 9.52
N ARG A 30 12.31 13.21 8.55
CA ARG A 30 12.58 11.78 8.32
C ARG A 30 14.08 11.49 8.18
N LYS A 31 14.83 12.35 7.48
CA LYS A 31 16.26 12.13 7.19
C LYS A 31 17.06 12.20 8.48
N ARG A 32 16.81 13.21 9.32
CA ARG A 32 17.44 13.34 10.63
C ARG A 32 17.03 12.22 11.58
N LEU A 33 15.78 11.76 11.52
CA LEU A 33 15.29 10.62 12.29
C LEU A 33 15.81 9.27 11.79
N LYS A 34 16.44 9.25 10.59
CA LYS A 34 16.82 8.06 9.81
C LYS A 34 15.67 7.05 9.66
N ALA A 35 14.42 7.50 9.61
CA ALA A 35 13.31 6.57 9.42
C ALA A 35 13.25 6.11 7.96
N ASP A 36 12.98 4.82 7.74
CA ASP A 36 12.89 4.23 6.40
C ASP A 36 11.59 4.58 5.70
N PHE A 37 10.51 4.65 6.48
CA PHE A 37 9.17 4.95 6.02
C PHE A 37 8.48 5.96 6.91
N ILE A 38 7.49 6.65 6.34
CA ILE A 38 6.51 7.46 7.06
C ILE A 38 5.11 7.01 6.66
N LYS A 39 4.19 6.97 7.61
CA LYS A 39 2.80 6.60 7.35
C LYS A 39 1.88 7.75 7.70
N VAL A 40 1.11 8.17 6.70
CA VAL A 40 0.24 9.35 6.77
C VAL A 40 -1.21 8.92 6.63
N ALA A 41 -2.06 9.36 7.56
CA ALA A 41 -3.48 9.05 7.52
C ALA A 41 -4.21 9.97 6.54
N TRP A 42 -4.82 9.38 5.51
CA TRP A 42 -5.70 10.10 4.59
C TRP A 42 -6.98 10.58 5.31
N ARG A 43 -7.49 11.72 4.85
CA ARG A 43 -8.77 12.34 5.25
C ARG A 43 -9.44 12.91 4.01
N GLU A 44 -10.77 12.88 3.98
CA GLU A 44 -11.56 13.36 2.83
C GLU A 44 -11.33 14.84 2.53
N GLU A 45 -11.13 15.66 3.57
CA GLU A 45 -10.75 17.08 3.47
C GLU A 45 -9.48 17.33 2.63
N MET A 46 -8.61 16.32 2.48
CA MET A 46 -7.38 16.45 1.67
C MET A 46 -7.67 16.47 0.17
N THR A 47 -8.84 15.99 -0.26
CA THR A 47 -9.29 16.00 -1.65
C THR A 47 -10.19 17.17 -1.99
N ASP A 48 -10.65 17.94 -1.01
CA ASP A 48 -11.47 19.12 -1.25
C ASP A 48 -10.64 20.27 -1.81
N ASN A 49 -11.20 20.94 -2.83
CA ASN A 49 -10.61 22.13 -3.48
C ASN A 49 -10.28 23.27 -2.49
N VAL A 50 -10.86 23.23 -1.29
CA VAL A 50 -10.69 24.21 -0.22
C VAL A 50 -9.28 24.15 0.41
N ILE A 51 -8.54 23.05 0.25
CA ILE A 51 -7.23 22.93 0.91
C ILE A 51 -6.08 22.63 -0.07
N ARG A 52 -5.94 23.48 -1.10
CA ARG A 52 -4.71 23.56 -1.93
C ARG A 52 -3.43 23.60 -1.07
N LYS A 53 -3.49 24.21 0.11
CA LYS A 53 -2.37 24.29 1.07
C LYS A 53 -1.96 22.91 1.60
N LYS A 54 -2.92 22.06 2.01
CA LYS A 54 -2.64 20.69 2.50
C LYS A 54 -2.16 19.78 1.38
N TYR A 55 -2.69 19.96 0.16
CA TYR A 55 -2.15 19.28 -1.02
C TYR A 55 -0.67 19.65 -1.24
N GLY A 56 -0.33 20.94 -1.18
CA GLY A 56 1.04 21.41 -1.33
C GLY A 56 1.99 20.92 -0.23
N GLU A 57 1.53 20.91 1.03
CA GLU A 57 2.29 20.35 2.16
C GLU A 57 2.56 18.85 1.96
N MET A 58 1.56 18.09 1.51
CA MET A 58 1.70 16.66 1.24
C MET A 58 2.60 16.39 0.02
N ASP A 59 2.46 17.14 -1.07
CA ASP A 59 3.32 17.02 -2.26
C ASP A 59 4.79 17.31 -1.91
N ASN A 60 5.05 18.39 -1.16
CA ASN A 60 6.38 18.73 -0.68
C ASN A 60 6.94 17.64 0.23
N LEU A 61 6.14 17.08 1.14
CA LEU A 61 6.55 15.96 1.97
C LEU A 61 6.96 14.76 1.12
N VAL A 62 6.11 14.34 0.19
CA VAL A 62 6.33 13.14 -0.62
C VAL A 62 7.61 13.29 -1.44
N LYS A 63 7.86 14.49 -1.99
CA LYS A 63 9.11 14.85 -2.67
C LYS A 63 10.32 14.79 -1.74
N ASN A 64 10.23 15.39 -0.54
CA ASN A 64 11.36 15.47 0.40
C ASN A 64 11.68 14.13 1.06
N SER A 65 10.66 13.31 1.30
CA SER A 65 10.78 12.01 1.98
C SER A 65 11.23 10.89 1.05
N GLY A 66 10.90 11.00 -0.25
CA GLY A 66 10.98 9.91 -1.22
C GLY A 66 9.61 9.27 -1.38
N ARG A 67 9.13 9.21 -2.63
CA ARG A 67 7.75 8.84 -2.98
C ARG A 67 7.42 7.41 -2.56
N GLU A 68 8.41 6.55 -2.69
CA GLU A 68 8.40 5.13 -2.35
C GLU A 68 8.51 4.84 -0.85
N ARG A 69 8.72 5.89 -0.03
CA ARG A 69 8.89 5.80 1.43
C ARG A 69 7.70 6.34 2.20
N VAL A 70 6.68 6.82 1.50
CA VAL A 70 5.43 7.30 2.09
C VAL A 70 4.37 6.22 1.93
N ILE A 71 3.75 5.84 3.05
CA ILE A 71 2.60 4.94 3.08
C ILE A 71 1.36 5.77 3.37
N LEU A 72 0.42 5.82 2.42
CA LEU A 72 -0.88 6.45 2.65
C LEU A 72 -1.81 5.43 3.32
N CYS A 73 -2.24 5.71 4.55
CA CYS A 73 -3.13 4.84 5.32
C CYS A 73 -4.56 5.39 5.43
N ARG A 74 -5.50 4.55 5.88
CA ARG A 74 -6.95 4.80 5.83
C ARG A 74 -7.48 5.04 4.41
N CYS A 75 -6.91 4.32 3.45
CA CYS A 75 -7.41 4.28 2.09
C CYS A 75 -8.66 3.40 2.03
N ASP A 76 -9.80 3.97 2.42
CA ASP A 76 -11.08 3.27 2.52
C ASP A 76 -11.99 3.52 1.30
N SER A 77 -11.56 4.37 0.36
CA SER A 77 -12.28 4.69 -0.86
C SER A 77 -11.34 4.73 -2.09
N PRO A 78 -11.87 4.59 -3.32
CA PRO A 78 -11.10 4.81 -4.55
C PRO A 78 -10.51 6.23 -4.63
N THR A 79 -11.18 7.22 -4.05
CA THR A 79 -10.77 8.62 -4.01
C THR A 79 -9.42 8.79 -3.29
N ALA A 80 -9.24 8.11 -2.16
CA ALA A 80 -7.97 8.10 -1.43
C ALA A 80 -6.80 7.57 -2.28
N ILE A 81 -7.06 6.53 -3.09
CA ILE A 81 -6.06 5.95 -3.99
C ILE A 81 -5.69 6.92 -5.10
N LYS A 82 -6.68 7.52 -5.76
CA LYS A 82 -6.46 8.50 -6.83
C LYS A 82 -5.65 9.71 -6.32
N PHE A 83 -5.97 10.19 -5.12
CA PHE A 83 -5.22 11.26 -4.46
C PHE A 83 -3.76 10.88 -4.19
N GLY A 84 -3.50 9.72 -3.58
CA GLY A 84 -2.12 9.31 -3.35
C GLY A 84 -1.34 9.08 -4.66
N GLN A 85 -2.00 8.55 -5.68
CA GLN A 85 -1.41 8.38 -7.02
C GLN A 85 -1.07 9.71 -7.68
N SER A 86 -1.90 10.75 -7.53
CA SER A 86 -1.60 12.09 -8.08
C SER A 86 -0.38 12.73 -7.43
N LEU A 87 -0.04 12.32 -6.19
CA LEU A 87 1.17 12.71 -5.47
C LEU A 87 2.37 11.80 -5.76
N GLY A 88 2.18 10.72 -6.54
CA GLY A 88 3.22 9.74 -6.86
C GLY A 88 3.49 8.72 -5.74
N ILE A 89 2.61 8.59 -4.75
CA ILE A 89 2.72 7.59 -3.68
C ILE A 89 2.46 6.19 -4.27
N THR A 90 3.26 5.21 -3.85
CA THR A 90 3.16 3.83 -4.33
C THR A 90 2.73 2.81 -3.27
N LEU A 91 2.69 3.21 -1.99
CA LEU A 91 2.33 2.34 -0.88
C LEU A 91 1.02 2.81 -0.23
N PHE A 92 0.05 1.87 -0.14
CA PHE A 92 -1.30 2.15 0.32
C PHE A 92 -1.76 1.12 1.35
N GLN A 93 -2.45 1.57 2.39
CA GLN A 93 -3.07 0.74 3.42
C GLN A 93 -4.50 1.20 3.69
N GLY A 94 -5.47 0.29 3.69
CA GLY A 94 -6.84 0.60 4.06
C GLY A 94 -7.83 -0.45 3.59
N ARG A 95 -9.08 -0.32 4.05
CA ARG A 95 -10.11 -1.34 3.82
C ARG A 95 -10.38 -1.57 2.34
N TYR A 96 -10.28 -0.50 1.53
CA TYR A 96 -10.49 -0.61 0.09
C TYR A 96 -9.41 -1.46 -0.58
N ILE A 97 -8.15 -1.30 -0.17
CA ILE A 97 -7.02 -2.12 -0.67
C ILE A 97 -7.19 -3.57 -0.26
N ASP A 98 -7.56 -3.84 0.99
CA ASP A 98 -7.76 -5.21 1.48
C ASP A 98 -8.86 -5.93 0.69
N GLN A 99 -9.98 -5.24 0.44
CA GLN A 99 -11.05 -5.77 -0.39
C GLN A 99 -10.59 -6.03 -1.83
N MET A 100 -9.80 -5.14 -2.42
CA MET A 100 -9.27 -5.30 -3.78
C MET A 100 -8.35 -6.52 -3.87
N ILE A 101 -7.44 -6.70 -2.92
CA ILE A 101 -6.56 -7.87 -2.84
C ILE A 101 -7.39 -9.15 -2.65
N ALA A 102 -8.39 -9.13 -1.77
CA ALA A 102 -9.26 -10.28 -1.53
C ALA A 102 -10.08 -10.67 -2.78
N ARG A 103 -10.58 -9.69 -3.55
CA ARG A 103 -11.26 -9.92 -4.83
C ARG A 103 -10.29 -10.52 -5.86
N GLN A 104 -9.09 -9.97 -5.98
CA GLN A 104 -8.07 -10.48 -6.91
C GLN A 104 -7.65 -11.91 -6.57
N ARG A 105 -7.46 -12.23 -5.29
CA ARG A 105 -7.16 -13.59 -4.83
C ARG A 105 -8.28 -14.57 -5.17
N ARG A 106 -9.55 -14.17 -4.97
CA ARG A 106 -10.72 -14.98 -5.34
C ARG A 106 -10.80 -15.23 -6.85
N ALA A 107 -10.63 -14.18 -7.66
CA ALA A 107 -10.61 -14.30 -9.12
C ALA A 107 -9.50 -15.23 -9.62
N LYS A 108 -8.27 -15.10 -9.09
CA LYS A 108 -7.15 -15.99 -9.43
C LYS A 108 -7.42 -17.45 -9.07
N ARG A 109 -8.10 -17.72 -7.94
CA ARG A 109 -8.50 -19.09 -7.55
C ARG A 109 -9.56 -19.65 -8.48
N ALA A 110 -10.57 -18.86 -8.83
CA ALA A 110 -11.63 -19.28 -9.76
C ALA A 110 -11.08 -19.60 -11.16
N ALA A 111 -10.17 -18.75 -11.69
CA ALA A 111 -9.52 -18.99 -12.97
C ALA A 111 -8.70 -20.30 -12.99
N LYS A 112 -7.98 -20.61 -11.90
CA LYS A 112 -7.27 -21.89 -11.74
C LYS A 112 -8.21 -23.10 -11.68
N ALA A 113 -9.37 -22.97 -11.03
CA ALA A 113 -10.36 -24.04 -10.96
C ALA A 113 -11.04 -24.32 -12.31
N GLY A 114 -11.29 -23.28 -13.12
CA GLY A 114 -11.86 -23.41 -14.47
C GLY A 114 -10.89 -23.93 -15.54
N GLN A 115 -9.58 -24.01 -15.25
CA GLN A 115 -8.54 -24.52 -16.16
C GLN A 115 -8.20 -26.00 -15.96
N LYS A 116 -8.92 -26.75 -15.10
CA LYS A 116 -8.70 -28.20 -14.94
C LYS A 116 -9.14 -28.92 -16.23
N PRO A 117 -8.26 -29.63 -16.96
CA PRO A 117 -8.63 -30.23 -18.24
C PRO A 117 -9.59 -31.40 -18.02
N ALA A 118 -10.64 -31.46 -18.85
CA ALA A 118 -11.46 -32.64 -19.04
C ALA A 118 -10.60 -33.73 -19.70
N ALA A 119 -10.00 -34.61 -18.91
CA ALA A 119 -9.26 -35.77 -19.39
C ALA A 119 -9.75 -37.03 -18.66
N ALA A 120 -10.70 -37.72 -19.29
CA ALA A 120 -10.80 -39.18 -19.30
C ALA A 120 -11.73 -39.60 -20.43
N LYS A 121 -11.16 -39.89 -21.60
CA LYS A 121 -11.85 -40.67 -22.66
C LYS A 121 -12.12 -42.07 -22.08
N PRO A 122 -13.33 -42.66 -22.19
CA PRO A 122 -13.52 -44.04 -21.76
C PRO A 122 -12.74 -44.96 -22.70
N ALA A 123 -11.90 -45.82 -22.10
CA ALA A 123 -11.20 -46.88 -22.80
C ALA A 123 -12.22 -47.86 -23.41
N ALA A 124 -12.06 -48.16 -24.70
CA ALA A 124 -12.87 -49.17 -25.39
C ALA A 124 -12.66 -50.55 -24.75
N PRO A 125 -13.72 -51.39 -24.63
CA PRO A 125 -13.58 -52.72 -24.08
C PRO A 125 -12.87 -53.65 -25.08
N LYS A 126 -11.90 -54.43 -24.59
CA LYS A 126 -11.29 -55.52 -25.36
C LYS A 126 -12.32 -56.65 -25.55
N PRO A 127 -12.43 -57.26 -26.74
CA PRO A 127 -13.25 -58.45 -26.90
C PRO A 127 -12.56 -59.66 -26.24
N THR A 128 -13.30 -60.33 -25.37
CA THR A 128 -12.99 -61.66 -24.86
C THR A 128 -13.60 -62.72 -25.78
N SER A 129 -12.78 -63.72 -26.11
CA SER A 129 -13.05 -64.99 -26.81
C SER A 129 -13.25 -64.94 -28.32
#